data_AF-A0A3D6CAJ6-F1
#
_entry.id   AF-A0A3D6CAJ6-F1
#
_cell.length_a   1.000
_cell.length_b   1.000
_cell.length_c   1.000
_cell.angle_alpha   90.00
_cell.angle_beta   90.00
_cell.angle_gamma   90.00
#
_symmetry.space_group_name_H-M   'P 1'
#
loop_
_entity.id
_entity.type
_entity.pdbx_description
1 polymer ?
#
loop_
_entity_poly.entity_id
_entity_poly.type
_entity_poly.pdbx_seq_one_letter_code
_entity_poly.pdbx_strand_id
1 'polypeptide(L)'
;MNILIINTGSSSLKYQLFDMTAAGVLTGGVVERIGEAEGVLTHKTYENGEVKKNKITQAIPDHQAAMNLMAEQISHGIDAVGHRVVQGGESFKEATLITEDVKKAIEANNPLAPLHNPPNLIGIRAAEALFPGKPQVAVFDTNFHQTIPEKAFLYALPYDYYTNHRIRKYGFHGTSHKYVANETARLMGKNPGDVNLITLHLGNGCSISAVKGGKCQDTSMGMTPLAGVMMGTRCGDLDPAIFGYLMTHTGLSQDEL
;
A
#
# COMPACT_ATOMS: atom_id res chain seq x y z
N MET A 1 7.86 19.64 -11.68
CA MET A 1 7.75 19.40 -10.21
C MET A 1 8.10 17.94 -9.99
N ASN A 2 9.06 17.66 -9.12
CA ASN A 2 9.63 16.33 -8.95
C ASN A 2 9.07 15.66 -7.69
N ILE A 3 8.27 14.61 -7.85
CA ILE A 3 7.63 13.89 -6.74
C ILE A 3 8.26 12.52 -6.57
N LEU A 4 8.87 12.27 -5.42
CA LEU A 4 9.41 10.97 -5.04
C LEU A 4 8.31 10.12 -4.42
N ILE A 5 7.99 8.99 -5.03
CA ILE A 5 7.05 8.01 -4.47
C ILE A 5 7.83 6.88 -3.81
N ILE A 6 7.49 6.56 -2.57
CA ILE A 6 8.12 5.52 -1.75
C ILE A 6 7.07 4.50 -1.30
N ASN A 7 7.42 3.22 -1.42
CA ASN A 7 6.63 2.10 -0.95
C ASN A 7 7.53 1.14 -0.17
N THR A 8 7.45 1.22 1.15
CA THR A 8 8.26 0.41 2.07
C THR A 8 7.49 -0.86 2.45
N GLY A 9 7.90 -2.01 1.94
CA GLY A 9 7.38 -3.32 2.33
C GLY A 9 8.14 -3.91 3.54
N SER A 10 7.79 -5.13 3.94
CA SER A 10 8.46 -5.81 5.07
C SER A 10 9.93 -6.11 4.79
N SER A 11 10.28 -6.53 3.58
CA SER A 11 11.65 -6.90 3.17
C SER A 11 12.13 -6.19 1.90
N SER A 12 11.41 -5.17 1.44
CA SER A 12 11.76 -4.42 0.24
C SER A 12 11.35 -2.95 0.32
N LEU A 13 11.98 -2.13 -0.52
CA LEU A 13 11.65 -0.73 -0.69
C LEU A 13 11.59 -0.41 -2.19
N LYS A 14 10.43 0.03 -2.68
CA LYS A 14 10.25 0.47 -4.07
C LYS A 14 10.14 1.98 -4.12
N TYR A 15 10.74 2.58 -5.14
CA TYR A 15 10.67 4.03 -5.33
C TYR A 15 10.64 4.43 -6.79
N GLN A 16 10.02 5.57 -7.07
CA GLN A 16 10.04 6.23 -8.38
C GLN A 16 10.03 7.74 -8.19
N LEU A 17 10.86 8.45 -8.93
CA LEU A 17 10.83 9.91 -9.01
C LEU A 17 10.14 10.32 -10.31
N PHE A 18 9.03 11.04 -10.18
CA PHE A 18 8.25 11.54 -11.31
C PHE A 18 8.58 13.01 -11.57
N ASP A 19 8.71 13.37 -12.84
CA ASP A 19 8.52 14.76 -13.27
C ASP A 19 7.05 14.95 -13.66
N MET A 20 6.32 15.70 -12.83
CA MET A 20 4.92 16.00 -13.04
C MET A 20 4.68 17.02 -14.16
N THR A 21 5.72 17.75 -14.60
CA THR A 21 5.61 18.70 -15.72
C THR A 21 5.64 17.94 -17.05
N ALA A 22 6.55 16.99 -17.21
CA ALA A 22 6.62 16.11 -18.37
C ALA A 22 5.70 14.88 -18.29
N ALA A 23 5.03 14.66 -17.14
CA ALA A 23 4.23 13.47 -16.83
C ALA A 23 5.00 12.15 -17.05
N GLY A 24 6.28 12.12 -16.64
CA GLY A 24 7.20 11.01 -16.86
C GLY A 24 7.94 10.54 -15.61
N VAL A 25 8.52 9.35 -15.68
CA VAL A 25 9.42 8.83 -14.63
C VAL A 25 10.85 9.23 -14.98
N LEU A 26 11.55 9.90 -14.07
CA LEU A 26 12.97 10.27 -14.22
C LEU A 26 13.88 9.11 -13.79
N THR A 27 13.55 8.50 -12.65
CA THR A 27 14.27 7.37 -12.10
C THR A 27 13.35 6.50 -11.25
N GLY A 28 13.71 5.24 -11.05
CA GLY A 28 13.08 4.38 -10.08
C GLY A 28 13.90 3.16 -9.75
N GLY A 29 13.55 2.48 -8.68
CA GLY A 29 14.28 1.30 -8.28
C GLY A 29 13.57 0.47 -7.23
N VAL A 30 14.22 -0.62 -6.88
CA VAL A 30 13.83 -1.50 -5.81
C VAL A 30 15.06 -1.91 -5.02
N VAL A 31 14.94 -1.85 -3.70
CA VAL A 31 15.83 -2.48 -2.74
C VAL A 31 15.12 -3.73 -2.24
N GLU A 32 15.74 -4.89 -2.34
CA GLU A 32 15.18 -6.19 -1.97
C GLU A 32 16.08 -6.87 -0.94
N ARG A 33 15.52 -7.84 -0.20
CA ARG A 33 16.22 -8.65 0.80
C ARG A 33 16.79 -7.80 1.93
N ILE A 34 16.03 -6.78 2.35
CA ILE A 34 16.38 -5.95 3.52
C ILE A 34 16.37 -6.83 4.76
N GLY A 35 17.43 -6.75 5.56
CA GLY A 35 17.64 -7.57 6.77
C GLY A 35 18.24 -8.94 6.51
N GLU A 36 18.42 -9.36 5.26
CA GLU A 36 19.15 -10.58 4.91
C GLU A 36 20.67 -10.33 4.83
N ALA A 37 21.45 -11.41 4.76
CA ALA A 37 22.91 -11.33 4.64
C ALA A 37 23.37 -10.57 3.38
N GLU A 38 22.59 -10.63 2.30
CA GLU A 38 22.87 -9.97 1.03
C GLU A 38 21.61 -9.29 0.48
N GLY A 39 21.59 -7.96 0.55
CA GLY A 39 20.59 -7.09 -0.06
C GLY A 39 20.95 -6.74 -1.50
N VAL A 40 19.93 -6.39 -2.28
CA VAL A 40 20.09 -6.00 -3.69
C VAL A 40 19.34 -4.72 -3.98
N LEU A 41 20.03 -3.69 -4.45
CA LEU A 41 19.42 -2.53 -5.09
C LEU A 41 19.49 -2.70 -6.61
N THR A 42 18.35 -2.53 -7.27
CA THR A 42 18.25 -2.34 -8.72
C THR A 42 17.71 -0.94 -8.99
N HIS A 43 18.50 -0.08 -9.63
CA HIS A 43 18.14 1.29 -9.99
C HIS A 43 18.02 1.44 -11.50
N LYS A 44 17.09 2.27 -11.94
CA LYS A 44 16.82 2.57 -13.34
C LYS A 44 16.72 4.08 -13.55
N THR A 45 17.46 4.60 -14.51
CA THR A 45 17.36 5.99 -14.96
C THR A 45 16.74 6.02 -16.35
N TYR A 46 15.80 6.95 -16.56
CA TYR A 46 15.09 7.12 -17.83
C TYR A 46 15.54 8.46 -18.44
N GLU A 47 16.33 8.39 -19.50
CA GLU A 47 16.90 9.57 -20.17
C GLU A 47 16.75 9.42 -21.68
N ASN A 48 16.20 10.41 -22.36
CA ASN A 48 16.09 10.45 -23.84
C ASN A 48 15.44 9.21 -24.47
N GLY A 49 14.51 8.55 -23.77
CA GLY A 49 13.85 7.32 -24.23
C GLY A 49 14.65 6.03 -23.99
N GLU A 50 15.86 6.12 -23.43
CA GLU A 50 16.66 4.98 -23.01
C GLU A 50 16.51 4.69 -21.52
N VAL A 51 16.68 3.41 -21.15
CA VAL A 51 16.66 2.95 -19.76
C VAL A 51 18.03 2.41 -19.37
N LYS A 52 18.73 3.13 -18.50
CA LYS A 52 19.99 2.66 -17.91
C LYS A 52 19.68 1.92 -16.61
N LYS A 53 20.28 0.75 -16.40
CA LYS A 53 20.08 -0.07 -15.21
C LYS A 53 21.39 -0.25 -14.45
N ASN A 54 21.37 0.04 -13.16
CA ASN A 54 22.46 -0.23 -12.22
C ASN A 54 22.02 -1.26 -11.18
N LYS A 55 22.93 -2.12 -10.74
CA LYS A 55 22.69 -3.11 -9.68
C LYS A 55 23.80 -3.04 -8.65
N ILE A 56 23.42 -2.89 -7.39
CA ILE A 56 24.33 -2.89 -6.24
C ILE A 56 23.93 -4.07 -5.35
N THR A 57 24.91 -4.87 -4.97
CA THR A 57 24.73 -6.00 -4.04
C THR A 57 25.60 -5.76 -2.82
N GLN A 58 24.98 -5.63 -1.65
CA GLN A 58 25.67 -5.40 -0.37
C GLN A 58 24.76 -5.76 0.81
N ALA A 59 25.31 -5.81 2.04
CA ALA A 59 24.48 -5.93 3.24
C ALA A 59 23.59 -4.68 3.42
N ILE A 60 22.29 -4.90 3.64
CA ILE A 60 21.30 -3.82 3.87
C ILE A 60 20.51 -4.22 5.13
N PRO A 61 21.02 -3.87 6.32
CA PRO A 61 20.53 -4.46 7.58
C PRO A 61 19.10 -4.04 7.93
N ASP A 62 18.66 -2.85 7.51
CA ASP A 62 17.34 -2.33 7.83
C ASP A 62 16.82 -1.36 6.76
N HIS A 63 15.57 -0.91 6.95
CA HIS A 63 14.92 0.04 6.05
C HIS A 63 15.57 1.43 6.06
N GLN A 64 16.28 1.82 7.11
CA GLN A 64 17.02 3.08 7.15
C GLN A 64 18.22 3.03 6.20
N ALA A 65 18.99 1.94 6.22
CA ALA A 65 20.07 1.69 5.28
C ALA A 65 19.55 1.61 3.84
N ALA A 66 18.39 0.97 3.61
CA ALA A 66 17.75 0.93 2.29
C ALA A 66 17.34 2.33 1.78
N MET A 67 16.83 3.19 2.66
CA MET A 67 16.47 4.58 2.36
C MET A 67 17.69 5.43 2.01
N ASN A 68 18.78 5.30 2.76
CA ASN A 68 20.04 6.00 2.47
C ASN A 68 20.59 5.57 1.11
N LEU A 69 20.67 4.26 0.86
CA LEU A 69 21.16 3.71 -0.40
C LEU A 69 20.28 4.15 -1.59
N MET A 70 18.96 4.24 -1.40
CA MET A 70 18.04 4.79 -2.41
C MET A 70 18.34 6.27 -2.71
N ALA A 71 18.50 7.08 -1.66
CA ALA A 71 18.76 8.51 -1.79
C ALA A 71 20.07 8.80 -2.53
N GLU A 72 21.12 8.00 -2.30
CA GLU A 72 22.40 8.10 -3.02
C GLU A 72 22.26 7.93 -4.55
N GLN A 73 21.22 7.22 -5.01
CA GLN A 73 21.00 7.02 -6.44
C GLN A 73 20.14 8.13 -7.07
N ILE A 74 19.50 9.00 -6.27
CA ILE A 74 18.68 10.08 -6.80
C ILE A 74 19.57 11.27 -7.17
N SER A 75 19.72 11.50 -8.47
CA SER A 75 20.51 12.61 -9.03
C SER A 75 19.72 13.91 -9.26
N HIS A 76 18.40 13.87 -9.13
CA HIS A 76 17.51 15.00 -9.41
C HIS A 76 16.98 15.61 -8.12
N GLY A 77 16.64 16.91 -8.16
CA GLY A 77 15.98 17.56 -7.03
C GLY A 77 14.61 16.94 -6.71
N ILE A 78 14.23 16.95 -5.44
CA ILE A 78 12.93 16.46 -4.93
C ILE A 78 12.13 17.66 -4.41
N ASP A 79 10.89 17.79 -4.86
CA ASP A 79 9.97 18.85 -4.42
C ASP A 79 9.00 18.35 -3.34
N ALA A 80 8.59 17.08 -3.40
CA ALA A 80 7.71 16.45 -2.42
C ALA A 80 7.92 14.93 -2.39
N VAL A 81 7.48 14.28 -1.30
CA VAL A 81 7.54 12.81 -1.14
C VAL A 81 6.14 12.24 -0.91
N GLY A 82 5.75 11.23 -1.68
CA GLY A 82 4.53 10.46 -1.49
C GLY A 82 4.84 9.10 -0.89
N HIS A 83 4.18 8.73 0.20
CA HIS A 83 4.34 7.45 0.87
C HIS A 83 3.09 6.61 0.68
N ARG A 84 3.25 5.40 0.12
CA ARG A 84 2.20 4.39 0.20
C ARG A 84 2.13 3.85 1.63
N VAL A 85 0.96 3.94 2.25
CA VAL A 85 0.68 3.38 3.58
C VAL A 85 -0.38 2.31 3.44
N VAL A 86 -0.15 1.12 3.99
CA VAL A 86 -1.06 -0.01 3.77
C VAL A 86 -2.40 0.16 4.48
N GLN A 87 -2.40 0.55 5.76
CA GLN A 87 -3.63 0.59 6.54
C GLN A 87 -3.83 1.95 7.23
N GLY A 88 -4.85 2.69 6.78
CA GLY A 88 -5.27 3.95 7.39
C GLY A 88 -6.36 3.80 8.47
N GLY A 89 -6.91 2.59 8.66
CA GLY A 89 -8.05 2.38 9.54
C GLY A 89 -9.24 3.26 9.12
N GLU A 90 -10.02 3.73 10.10
CA GLU A 90 -11.11 4.70 9.87
C GLU A 90 -10.66 6.17 9.96
N SER A 91 -9.42 6.40 10.43
CA SER A 91 -8.87 7.74 10.68
C SER A 91 -8.59 8.52 9.40
N PHE A 92 -8.31 7.83 8.29
CA PHE A 92 -7.87 8.44 7.05
C PHE A 92 -8.79 8.12 5.87
N LYS A 93 -9.51 9.14 5.40
CA LYS A 93 -10.44 9.04 4.25
C LYS A 93 -9.85 9.55 2.94
N GLU A 94 -8.69 10.22 3.01
CA GLU A 94 -8.02 10.80 1.86
C GLU A 94 -6.50 10.83 2.05
N ALA A 95 -5.77 11.15 0.98
CA ALA A 95 -4.34 11.39 1.09
C ALA A 95 -4.08 12.61 1.97
N THR A 96 -3.14 12.49 2.91
CA THR A 96 -2.97 13.48 3.99
C THR A 96 -1.51 13.94 4.08
N LEU A 97 -1.30 15.25 4.26
CA LEU A 97 0.03 15.80 4.54
C LEU A 97 0.54 15.21 5.87
N ILE A 98 1.76 14.70 5.86
CA ILE A 98 2.37 14.06 7.02
C ILE A 98 2.74 15.12 8.06
N THR A 99 2.25 14.90 9.28
CA THR A 99 2.59 15.62 10.51
C THR A 99 2.88 14.61 11.62
N GLU A 100 3.32 15.06 12.79
CA GLU A 100 3.48 14.18 13.97
C GLU A 100 2.17 13.48 14.35
N ASP A 101 1.04 14.16 14.26
CA ASP A 101 -0.26 13.57 14.59
C ASP A 101 -0.69 12.51 13.57
N VAL A 102 -0.38 12.73 12.29
CA VAL A 102 -0.59 11.72 11.24
C VAL A 102 0.28 10.49 11.50
N LYS A 103 1.56 10.67 11.88
CA LYS A 103 2.44 9.54 12.21
C LYS A 103 1.92 8.74 13.42
N LYS A 104 1.47 9.41 14.49
CA LYS A 104 0.84 8.75 15.65
C LYS A 104 -0.44 8.02 15.25
N ALA A 105 -1.27 8.58 14.37
CA ALA A 105 -2.49 7.93 13.91
C ALA A 105 -2.20 6.73 12.99
N ILE A 106 -1.13 6.75 12.19
CA ILE A 106 -0.65 5.57 11.46
C ILE A 106 -0.18 4.49 12.44
N GLU A 107 0.59 4.87 13.47
CA GLU A 107 1.10 3.97 14.50
C GLU A 107 -0.03 3.30 15.30
N ALA A 108 -1.08 4.05 15.63
CA ALA A 108 -2.29 3.52 16.27
C ALA A 108 -3.03 2.49 15.41
N ASN A 109 -2.75 2.42 14.10
CA ASN A 109 -3.28 1.42 13.17
C ASN A 109 -2.32 0.23 12.96
N ASN A 110 -1.14 0.19 13.61
CA ASN A 110 -0.23 -0.95 13.57
C ASN A 110 -0.91 -2.29 13.91
N PRO A 111 -1.81 -2.41 14.91
CA PRO A 111 -2.50 -3.67 15.18
C PRO A 111 -3.32 -4.21 14.00
N LEU A 112 -3.75 -3.35 13.08
CA LEU A 112 -4.51 -3.75 11.89
C LEU A 112 -3.62 -4.19 10.71
N ALA A 113 -2.34 -3.80 10.72
CA ALA A 113 -1.36 -4.16 9.67
C ALA A 113 0.07 -4.23 10.24
N PRO A 114 0.35 -5.16 11.17
CA PRO A 114 1.59 -5.17 11.96
C PRO A 114 2.85 -5.40 11.11
N LEU A 115 2.72 -6.08 9.97
CA LEU A 115 3.83 -6.36 9.05
C LEU A 115 4.09 -5.25 8.03
N HIS A 116 3.26 -4.21 7.99
CA HIS A 116 3.29 -3.20 6.92
C HIS A 116 3.37 -1.77 7.42
N ASN A 117 2.52 -1.38 8.37
CA ASN A 117 2.51 0.00 8.87
C ASN A 117 3.83 0.40 9.58
N PRO A 118 4.49 -0.47 10.39
CA PRO A 118 5.76 -0.08 11.00
C PRO A 118 6.87 0.19 9.98
N PRO A 119 7.13 -0.67 8.95
CA PRO A 119 8.03 -0.30 7.86
C PRO A 119 7.62 0.99 7.11
N ASN A 120 6.32 1.24 6.91
CA ASN A 120 5.85 2.49 6.30
C ASN A 120 6.29 3.71 7.14
N LEU A 121 6.13 3.66 8.46
CA LEU A 121 6.54 4.71 9.39
C LEU A 121 8.05 4.94 9.41
N ILE A 122 8.85 3.86 9.35
CA ILE A 122 10.31 3.97 9.24
C ILE A 122 10.67 4.71 7.94
N GLY A 123 10.04 4.34 6.82
CA GLY A 123 10.23 5.03 5.54
C GLY A 123 9.86 6.52 5.58
N ILE A 124 8.77 6.87 6.26
CA ILE A 124 8.37 8.27 6.45
C ILE A 124 9.44 9.04 7.23
N ARG A 125 9.83 8.55 8.42
CA ARG A 125 10.82 9.22 9.27
C ARG A 125 12.19 9.33 8.59
N ALA A 126 12.60 8.29 7.87
CA ALA A 126 13.83 8.32 7.10
C ALA A 126 13.79 9.37 5.99
N ALA A 127 12.67 9.50 5.28
CA ALA A 127 12.50 10.54 4.26
C ALA A 127 12.51 11.95 4.87
N GLU A 128 11.97 12.15 6.08
CA GLU A 128 12.00 13.45 6.77
C GLU A 128 13.44 13.88 7.08
N ALA A 129 14.28 12.93 7.48
CA ALA A 129 15.70 13.17 7.73
C ALA A 129 16.50 13.41 6.44
N LEU A 130 16.22 12.65 5.37
CA LEU A 130 16.94 12.74 4.10
C LEU A 130 16.56 13.97 3.26
N PHE A 131 15.31 14.42 3.37
CA PHE A 131 14.77 15.51 2.55
C PHE A 131 14.17 16.61 3.44
N PRO A 132 14.99 17.30 4.26
CA PRO A 132 14.50 18.27 5.23
C PRO A 132 13.73 19.41 4.55
N GLY A 133 12.60 19.79 5.14
CA GLY A 133 11.74 20.86 4.65
C GLY A 133 10.88 20.52 3.43
N LYS A 134 10.98 19.30 2.88
CA LYS A 134 10.12 18.87 1.78
C LYS A 134 8.78 18.34 2.30
N PRO A 135 7.63 18.77 1.73
CA PRO A 135 6.34 18.24 2.14
C PRO A 135 6.25 16.75 1.81
N GLN A 136 5.69 15.99 2.74
CA GLN A 136 5.43 14.57 2.55
C GLN A 136 3.95 14.25 2.69
N VAL A 137 3.44 13.32 1.88
CA VAL A 137 2.03 12.95 1.84
C VAL A 137 1.88 11.45 2.02
N ALA A 138 1.01 11.02 2.93
CA ALA A 138 0.62 9.63 3.08
C ALA A 138 -0.58 9.32 2.17
N VAL A 139 -0.47 8.27 1.36
CA VAL A 139 -1.53 7.75 0.48
C VAL A 139 -1.88 6.34 0.94
N PHE A 140 -3.10 6.18 1.44
CA PHE A 140 -3.54 4.95 2.09
C PHE A 140 -4.23 3.99 1.12
N ASP A 141 -3.80 2.74 1.11
CA ASP A 141 -4.40 1.67 0.30
C ASP A 141 -5.87 1.42 0.65
N THR A 142 -6.32 1.82 1.84
CA THR A 142 -7.69 1.60 2.33
C THR A 142 -8.60 2.83 2.15
N ASN A 143 -8.10 3.98 1.69
CA ASN A 143 -8.91 5.21 1.67
C ASN A 143 -10.14 5.15 0.76
N PHE A 144 -9.99 4.54 -0.43
CA PHE A 144 -11.03 4.51 -1.44
C PHE A 144 -12.25 3.71 -0.97
N HIS A 145 -12.00 2.77 -0.06
CA HIS A 145 -12.99 1.86 0.51
C HIS A 145 -13.69 2.44 1.73
N GLN A 146 -13.30 3.62 2.23
CA GLN A 146 -13.98 4.27 3.36
C GLN A 146 -15.40 4.74 3.05
N THR A 147 -15.82 4.71 1.78
CA THR A 147 -17.20 4.97 1.37
C THR A 147 -18.11 3.74 1.44
N ILE A 148 -17.57 2.56 1.76
CA ILE A 148 -18.35 1.34 1.95
C ILE A 148 -19.33 1.55 3.12
N PRO A 149 -20.63 1.30 2.93
CA PRO A 149 -21.63 1.47 3.98
C PRO A 149 -21.56 0.36 5.03
N GLU A 150 -22.11 0.61 6.22
CA GLU A 150 -22.11 -0.31 7.37
C GLU A 150 -22.53 -1.74 7.01
N LYS A 151 -23.62 -1.88 6.27
CA LYS A 151 -24.15 -3.15 5.78
C LYS A 151 -23.16 -4.00 4.96
N ALA A 152 -22.09 -3.40 4.45
CA ALA A 152 -21.09 -4.04 3.60
C ALA A 152 -19.70 -4.14 4.25
N PHE A 153 -19.45 -3.45 5.37
CA PHE A 153 -18.19 -3.57 6.09
C PHE A 153 -18.26 -4.34 7.41
N LEU A 154 -19.43 -4.44 8.03
CA LEU A 154 -19.57 -5.23 9.26
C LEU A 154 -19.55 -6.72 8.92
N TYR A 155 -18.76 -7.47 9.69
CA TYR A 155 -18.86 -8.92 9.72
C TYR A 155 -20.00 -9.35 10.63
N ALA A 156 -20.57 -10.53 10.39
CA ALA A 156 -21.59 -11.15 11.25
C ALA A 156 -20.96 -11.72 12.54
N LEU A 157 -20.28 -10.86 13.29
CA LEU A 157 -19.61 -11.13 14.56
C LEU A 157 -20.27 -10.29 15.66
N PRO A 158 -20.04 -10.58 16.95
CA PRO A 158 -20.45 -9.69 18.04
C PRO A 158 -20.01 -8.25 17.78
N TYR A 159 -20.93 -7.29 17.91
CA TYR A 159 -20.69 -5.89 17.56
C TYR A 159 -19.55 -5.26 18.36
N ASP A 160 -19.30 -5.75 19.58
CA ASP A 160 -18.20 -5.32 20.43
C ASP A 160 -16.82 -5.55 19.81
N TYR A 161 -16.68 -6.51 18.88
CA TYR A 161 -15.44 -6.70 18.13
C TYR A 161 -15.18 -5.56 17.15
N TYR A 162 -16.23 -4.96 16.60
CA TYR A 162 -16.10 -3.76 15.80
C TYR A 162 -15.75 -2.55 16.68
N THR A 163 -16.53 -2.29 17.74
CA THR A 163 -16.34 -1.07 18.55
C THR A 163 -15.02 -1.06 19.34
N ASN A 164 -14.63 -2.19 19.92
CA ASN A 164 -13.44 -2.26 20.80
C ASN A 164 -12.16 -2.61 20.05
N HIS A 165 -12.26 -3.39 18.96
CA HIS A 165 -11.09 -3.91 18.24
C HIS A 165 -11.02 -3.45 16.78
N ARG A 166 -11.99 -2.67 16.30
CA ARG A 166 -12.04 -2.14 14.93
C ARG A 166 -12.02 -3.26 13.88
N ILE A 167 -12.62 -4.41 14.19
CA ILE A 167 -12.79 -5.53 13.27
C ILE A 167 -13.90 -5.20 12.27
N ARG A 168 -13.50 -4.93 11.03
CA ARG A 168 -14.39 -4.65 9.90
C ARG A 168 -13.67 -4.92 8.58
N LYS A 169 -14.42 -4.92 7.48
CA LYS A 169 -13.85 -4.79 6.14
C LYS A 169 -13.21 -3.41 5.98
N TYR A 170 -11.94 -3.40 5.60
CA TYR A 170 -11.23 -2.20 5.15
C TYR A 170 -10.99 -2.22 3.65
N GLY A 171 -10.63 -3.39 3.11
CA GLY A 171 -10.22 -3.53 1.71
C GLY A 171 -8.86 -2.90 1.40
N PHE A 172 -8.21 -3.36 0.34
CA PHE A 172 -6.90 -2.84 -0.10
C PHE A 172 -6.89 -2.61 -1.62
N HIS A 173 -5.75 -2.22 -2.18
CA HIS A 173 -5.64 -1.76 -3.56
C HIS A 173 -6.53 -0.54 -3.88
N GLY A 174 -6.93 0.25 -2.88
CA GLY A 174 -7.82 1.39 -3.05
C GLY A 174 -7.29 2.43 -4.03
N THR A 175 -5.98 2.74 -3.97
CA THR A 175 -5.33 3.64 -4.94
C THR A 175 -5.46 3.12 -6.38
N SER A 176 -5.30 1.81 -6.59
CA SER A 176 -5.45 1.21 -7.92
C SER A 176 -6.90 1.24 -8.39
N HIS A 177 -7.85 0.83 -7.55
CA HIS A 177 -9.28 0.84 -7.88
C HIS A 177 -9.78 2.26 -8.18
N LYS A 178 -9.38 3.24 -7.37
CA LYS A 178 -9.69 4.66 -7.60
C LYS A 178 -9.13 5.14 -8.93
N TYR A 179 -7.87 4.81 -9.24
CA TYR A 179 -7.23 5.20 -10.50
C TYR A 179 -7.96 4.62 -11.70
N VAL A 180 -8.20 3.30 -11.74
CA VAL A 180 -8.83 2.65 -12.90
C VAL A 180 -10.30 3.05 -13.06
N ALA A 181 -11.02 3.33 -11.96
CA ALA A 181 -12.38 3.84 -12.02
C ALA A 181 -12.43 5.23 -12.67
N ASN A 182 -11.54 6.14 -12.26
CA ASN A 182 -11.44 7.48 -12.83
C ASN A 182 -10.99 7.45 -14.30
N GLU A 183 -10.02 6.61 -14.63
CA GLU A 183 -9.53 6.49 -16.00
C GLU A 183 -10.60 5.88 -16.92
N THR A 184 -11.36 4.90 -16.43
CA THR A 184 -12.50 4.35 -17.17
C THR A 184 -13.56 5.42 -17.41
N ALA A 185 -13.89 6.24 -16.41
CA ALA A 185 -14.82 7.36 -16.60
C ALA A 185 -14.33 8.34 -17.68
N ARG A 186 -13.04 8.68 -17.67
CA ARG A 186 -12.40 9.53 -18.70
C ARG A 186 -12.53 8.91 -20.09
N LEU A 187 -12.23 7.62 -20.25
CA LEU A 187 -12.34 6.89 -21.51
C LEU A 187 -13.78 6.83 -22.02
N MET A 188 -14.76 6.81 -21.11
CA MET A 188 -16.19 6.87 -21.44
C MET A 188 -16.70 8.29 -21.73
N GLY A 189 -15.86 9.32 -21.61
CA GLY A 189 -16.28 10.72 -21.73
C GLY A 189 -17.25 11.17 -20.63
N LYS A 190 -17.16 10.57 -19.44
CA LYS A 190 -18.04 10.83 -18.30
C LYS A 190 -17.26 11.41 -17.12
N ASN A 191 -17.96 12.12 -16.23
CA ASN A 191 -17.36 12.47 -14.95
C ASN A 191 -17.23 11.21 -14.06
N PRO A 192 -16.25 11.15 -13.15
CA PRO A 192 -16.09 10.03 -12.22
C PRO A 192 -17.35 9.72 -11.38
N GLY A 193 -18.16 10.74 -11.06
CA GLY A 193 -19.42 10.58 -10.32
C GLY A 193 -20.56 9.93 -11.11
N ASP A 194 -20.41 9.77 -12.44
CA ASP A 194 -21.48 9.34 -13.35
C ASP A 194 -21.29 7.90 -13.86
N VAL A 195 -20.35 7.15 -13.25
CA VAL A 195 -20.07 5.75 -13.60
C VAL A 195 -20.36 4.80 -12.45
N ASN A 196 -20.90 3.63 -12.84
CA ASN A 196 -21.00 2.46 -11.98
C ASN A 196 -20.15 1.37 -12.61
N LEU A 197 -19.17 0.86 -11.87
CA LEU A 197 -18.14 -0.04 -12.39
C LEU A 197 -17.92 -1.19 -11.41
N ILE A 198 -17.51 -2.34 -11.94
CA ILE A 198 -16.82 -3.37 -11.17
C ILE A 198 -15.36 -3.33 -11.60
N THR A 199 -14.44 -3.06 -10.68
CA THR A 199 -13.01 -2.95 -10.96
C THR A 199 -12.30 -4.20 -10.45
N LEU A 200 -11.46 -4.79 -11.31
CA LEU A 200 -10.71 -6.00 -11.00
C LEU A 200 -9.21 -5.68 -11.01
N HIS A 201 -8.59 -5.67 -9.84
CA HIS A 201 -7.15 -5.61 -9.70
C HIS A 201 -6.62 -7.05 -9.59
N LEU A 202 -6.02 -7.56 -10.66
CA LEU A 202 -5.56 -8.94 -10.75
C LEU A 202 -4.03 -8.98 -10.91
N GLY A 203 -3.34 -9.41 -9.85
CA GLY A 203 -1.90 -9.53 -9.80
C GLY A 203 -1.49 -10.67 -8.87
N ASN A 204 -0.34 -10.56 -8.20
CA ASN A 204 0.00 -11.54 -7.15
C ASN A 204 -0.96 -11.43 -5.95
N GLY A 205 -1.37 -10.20 -5.60
CA GLY A 205 -2.56 -9.96 -4.79
C GLY A 205 -3.73 -9.58 -5.70
N CYS A 206 -4.92 -10.12 -5.43
CA CYS A 206 -6.11 -9.90 -6.25
C CYS A 206 -7.25 -9.30 -5.42
N SER A 207 -7.99 -8.37 -6.00
CA SER A 207 -9.20 -7.83 -5.36
C SER A 207 -10.19 -7.28 -6.38
N ILE A 208 -11.46 -7.35 -6.04
CA ILE A 208 -12.56 -6.82 -6.83
C ILE A 208 -13.25 -5.72 -6.03
N SER A 209 -13.65 -4.62 -6.66
CA SER A 209 -14.43 -3.57 -5.99
C SER A 209 -15.66 -3.16 -6.81
N ALA A 210 -16.76 -2.92 -6.11
CA ALA A 210 -17.98 -2.37 -6.68
C ALA A 210 -17.98 -0.85 -6.48
N VAL A 211 -18.01 -0.10 -7.58
CA VAL A 211 -18.00 1.35 -7.58
C VAL A 211 -19.36 1.84 -8.07
N LYS A 212 -20.02 2.70 -7.28
CA LYS A 212 -21.29 3.34 -7.65
C LYS A 212 -21.15 4.85 -7.51
N GLY A 213 -21.42 5.57 -8.59
CA GLY A 213 -21.24 7.03 -8.66
C GLY A 213 -19.85 7.47 -8.22
N GLY A 214 -18.81 6.77 -8.69
CA GLY A 214 -17.41 7.05 -8.35
C GLY A 214 -16.98 6.69 -6.91
N LYS A 215 -17.88 6.14 -6.08
CA LYS A 215 -17.60 5.74 -4.69
C LYS A 215 -17.60 4.22 -4.55
N CYS A 216 -16.63 3.67 -3.82
CA CYS A 216 -16.62 2.25 -3.48
C CYS A 216 -17.82 1.91 -2.58
N GLN A 217 -18.59 0.90 -2.97
CA GLN A 217 -19.73 0.38 -2.22
C GLN A 217 -19.44 -0.98 -1.60
N ASP A 218 -18.50 -1.74 -2.17
CA ASP A 218 -18.05 -3.01 -1.62
C ASP A 218 -16.68 -3.39 -2.23
N THR A 219 -15.95 -4.27 -1.55
CA THR A 219 -14.67 -4.81 -2.03
C THR A 219 -14.46 -6.23 -1.51
N SER A 220 -13.71 -7.04 -2.25
CA SER A 220 -13.50 -8.45 -1.93
C SER A 220 -12.56 -8.66 -0.75
N MET A 221 -11.52 -7.83 -0.61
CA MET A 221 -10.60 -7.93 0.53
C MET A 221 -11.26 -7.45 1.82
N GLY A 222 -10.84 -8.05 2.93
CA GLY A 222 -11.49 -7.94 4.22
C GLY A 222 -10.84 -6.94 5.16
N MET A 223 -10.78 -7.32 6.44
CA MET A 223 -9.89 -6.69 7.43
C MET A 223 -8.42 -6.77 7.00
N THR A 224 -8.04 -7.90 6.38
CA THR A 224 -6.71 -8.18 5.86
C THR A 224 -6.75 -8.42 4.35
N PRO A 225 -5.60 -8.40 3.65
CA PRO A 225 -5.52 -8.75 2.24
C PRO A 225 -5.73 -10.25 1.93
N LEU A 226 -6.13 -11.07 2.90
CA LEU A 226 -6.30 -12.52 2.73
C LEU A 226 -7.67 -12.87 2.15
N ALA A 227 -8.73 -12.19 2.60
CA ALA A 227 -10.10 -12.48 2.17
C ALA A 227 -10.36 -12.10 0.70
N GLY A 228 -11.38 -12.73 0.12
CA GLY A 228 -11.83 -12.53 -1.25
C GLY A 228 -11.35 -13.61 -2.21
N VAL A 229 -10.93 -13.21 -3.41
CA VAL A 229 -10.52 -14.16 -4.44
C VAL A 229 -9.16 -14.81 -4.13
N MET A 230 -8.96 -16.04 -4.60
CA MET A 230 -7.66 -16.70 -4.60
C MET A 230 -6.60 -15.82 -5.31
N MET A 231 -5.38 -15.85 -4.79
CA MET A 231 -4.27 -15.04 -5.30
C MET A 231 -3.04 -15.91 -5.57
N GLY A 232 -1.86 -15.32 -5.78
CA GLY A 232 -0.64 -16.07 -6.11
C GLY A 232 -0.24 -17.08 -5.02
N THR A 233 -0.24 -16.64 -3.76
CA THR A 233 0.16 -17.45 -2.59
C THR A 233 -0.78 -17.29 -1.39
N ARG A 234 -1.97 -16.72 -1.62
CA ARG A 234 -3.00 -16.49 -0.59
C ARG A 234 -4.25 -17.26 -0.99
N CYS A 235 -4.84 -17.95 -0.02
CA CYS A 235 -6.00 -18.82 -0.25
C CYS A 235 -7.24 -18.07 -0.74
N GLY A 236 -7.46 -16.84 -0.28
CA GLY A 236 -8.74 -16.16 -0.50
C GLY A 236 -9.77 -16.62 0.52
N ASP A 237 -11.02 -16.64 0.10
CA ASP A 237 -12.14 -17.11 0.91
C ASP A 237 -12.02 -18.61 1.20
N LEU A 238 -12.23 -18.96 2.47
CA LEU A 238 -12.17 -20.30 3.00
C LEU A 238 -13.23 -20.43 4.09
N ASP A 239 -13.74 -21.64 4.33
CA ASP A 239 -14.55 -21.93 5.50
C ASP A 239 -13.73 -21.66 6.79
N PRO A 240 -14.17 -20.75 7.69
CA PRO A 240 -13.45 -20.46 8.93
C PRO A 240 -13.20 -21.69 9.81
N ALA A 241 -14.02 -22.74 9.72
CA ALA A 241 -13.85 -23.97 10.49
C ALA A 241 -12.59 -24.77 10.09
N ILE A 242 -12.07 -24.56 8.87
CA ILE A 242 -10.89 -25.26 8.37
C ILE A 242 -9.65 -24.92 9.20
N PHE A 243 -9.52 -23.69 9.70
CA PHE A 243 -8.34 -23.28 10.47
C PHE A 243 -8.20 -24.11 11.76
N GLY A 244 -9.28 -24.19 12.55
CA GLY A 244 -9.31 -25.02 13.76
C GLY A 244 -9.18 -26.52 13.47
N TYR A 245 -9.78 -26.99 12.37
CA TYR A 245 -9.64 -28.38 11.93
C TYR A 245 -8.18 -28.71 11.62
N LEU A 246 -7.48 -27.88 10.85
CA LEU A 246 -6.08 -28.09 10.49
C LEU A 246 -5.18 -28.09 11.73
N MET A 247 -5.27 -27.07 12.59
CA MET A 247 -4.49 -27.01 13.84
C MET A 247 -4.63 -28.30 14.66
N THR A 248 -5.87 -28.80 14.79
CA THR A 248 -6.16 -30.02 15.56
C THR A 248 -5.54 -31.28 14.93
N HIS A 249 -5.54 -31.39 13.60
CA HIS A 249 -5.14 -32.64 12.91
C HIS A 249 -3.67 -32.66 12.49
N THR A 250 -3.04 -31.51 12.27
CA THR A 250 -1.63 -31.41 11.88
C THR A 250 -0.72 -31.09 13.05
N GLY A 251 -1.27 -30.58 14.16
CA GLY A 251 -0.51 -30.06 15.28
C GLY A 251 0.21 -28.73 14.98
N LEU A 252 -0.03 -28.13 13.81
CA LEU A 252 0.53 -26.83 13.45
C LEU A 252 -0.10 -25.72 14.30
N SER A 253 0.72 -24.77 14.70
CA SER A 253 0.31 -23.55 15.38
C SER A 253 -0.36 -22.56 14.42
N GLN A 254 -0.98 -21.52 14.97
CA GLN A 254 -1.56 -20.43 14.17
C GLN A 254 -0.51 -19.71 13.31
N ASP A 255 0.74 -19.61 13.79
CA ASP A 255 1.81 -18.94 13.06
C ASP A 255 2.36 -19.78 11.89
N GLU A 256 2.16 -21.11 11.95
CA GLU A 256 2.59 -22.05 10.91
C GLU A 256 1.55 -22.26 9.79
N LEU A 257 0.29 -21.90 10.02
CA LEU A 257 -0.84 -22.00 9.07
C LEU A 257 -1.07 -20.70 8.29
#